data_AF-A0A2C6LKH4-F1
#
_entry.id   AF-A0A2C6LKH4-F1
#
_cell.length_a   1.000
_cell.length_b   1.000
_cell.length_c   1.000
_cell.angle_alpha   90.00
_cell.angle_beta   90.00
_cell.angle_gamma   90.00
#
_symmetry.space_group_name_H-M   'P 1'
#
loop_
_entity.id
_entity.type
_entity.pdbx_description
1 polymer ?
#
loop_
_entity_poly.entity_id
_entity_poly.type
_entity_poly.pdbx_seq_one_letter_code
_entity_poly.pdbx_strand_id
1 'polypeptide(L)'
;MDDQPSHLVLLAENQRGYKNLLKLVSLGYTEGFYYKPRIDKELLARYSDGLIALSGCLAGEVADKILNSQPDKARRSAQDYLEIFGRDRYYLELQDHGYQEQRTVNRELLKIAAELNLPLVATNDVHYLKREHADIQDVLLCIQTGKSINTPGRMKFESQEMYLKSPREMNLLFGEIPEALANTVRIAERCQVELEFGNLHLPYFTVPEGYTPASYLREKCLAGAVKRYGHCDGPVRERLDYELKVIGQMATKSIFSLSGTLFATPGSGASPWGRDAVPPPAASYLTFCRSPISTRCNTACCLSGF
;
A
#
# COMPACT_ATOMS: atom_id res chain seq x y z
N MET A 1 26.91 -2.29 10.44
CA MET A 1 25.68 -1.86 9.75
C MET A 1 26.13 -1.12 8.52
N ASP A 2 25.81 -1.63 7.32
CA ASP A 2 26.03 -0.86 6.10
C ASP A 2 25.18 0.41 6.18
N ASP A 3 25.84 1.56 6.12
CA ASP A 3 25.22 2.85 6.44
C ASP A 3 24.36 3.39 5.28
N GLN A 4 24.54 2.83 4.07
CA GLN A 4 23.86 3.28 2.86
C GLN A 4 22.77 2.30 2.41
N PRO A 5 21.51 2.74 2.28
CA PRO A 5 20.44 1.92 1.72
C PRO A 5 20.65 1.71 0.23
N SER A 6 20.44 0.49 -0.23
CA SER A 6 20.41 0.15 -1.66
C SER A 6 18.98 -0.07 -2.15
N HIS A 7 18.76 0.17 -3.44
CA HIS A 7 17.48 -0.11 -4.08
C HIS A 7 17.37 -1.60 -4.48
N LEU A 8 16.17 -2.16 -4.33
CA LEU A 8 15.80 -3.49 -4.81
C LEU A 8 14.32 -3.42 -5.21
N VAL A 9 13.98 -3.92 -6.39
CA VAL A 9 12.59 -3.94 -6.86
C VAL A 9 11.97 -5.28 -6.51
N LEU A 10 10.81 -5.27 -5.85
CA LEU A 10 10.05 -6.47 -5.50
C LEU A 10 8.67 -6.43 -6.17
N LEU A 11 8.32 -7.52 -6.84
CA LEU A 11 7.04 -7.73 -7.51
C LEU A 11 6.32 -8.91 -6.84
N ALA A 12 5.03 -8.74 -6.55
CA ALA A 12 4.21 -9.83 -6.04
C ALA A 12 3.78 -10.74 -7.20
N GLU A 13 4.33 -11.96 -7.24
CA GLU A 13 3.96 -12.98 -8.23
C GLU A 13 2.55 -13.52 -7.97
N ASN A 14 2.15 -13.60 -6.70
CA ASN A 14 0.86 -14.16 -6.30
C ASN A 14 0.35 -13.57 -4.99
N GLN A 15 -0.81 -14.03 -4.50
CA GLN A 15 -1.43 -13.53 -3.28
C GLN A 15 -0.55 -13.68 -2.02
N ARG A 16 0.29 -14.72 -1.95
CA ARG A 16 1.25 -14.89 -0.84
C ARG A 16 2.36 -13.84 -0.93
N GLY A 17 2.90 -13.64 -2.14
CA GLY A 17 3.82 -12.54 -2.43
C GLY A 17 3.27 -11.19 -2.03
N TYR A 18 2.02 -10.89 -2.39
CA TYR A 18 1.36 -9.64 -2.01
C TYR A 18 1.28 -9.44 -0.49
N LYS A 19 0.86 -10.47 0.26
CA LYS A 19 0.85 -10.42 1.74
C LYS A 19 2.23 -10.22 2.34
N ASN A 20 3.24 -10.89 1.77
CA ASN A 20 4.63 -10.74 2.18
C ASN A 20 5.16 -9.33 1.89
N LEU A 21 4.84 -8.76 0.73
CA LEU A 21 5.20 -7.38 0.36
C LEU A 21 4.58 -6.38 1.34
N LEU A 22 3.29 -6.54 1.69
CA LEU A 22 2.63 -5.70 2.71
C LEU A 22 3.34 -5.80 4.07
N LYS A 23 3.76 -7.01 4.47
CA LYS A 23 4.48 -7.22 5.73
C LYS A 23 5.86 -6.56 5.70
N LEU A 24 6.62 -6.71 4.61
CA LEU A 24 7.91 -6.05 4.42
C LEU A 24 7.80 -4.53 4.47
N VAL A 25 6.82 -3.94 3.76
CA VAL A 25 6.56 -2.50 3.80
C VAL A 25 6.21 -2.07 5.23
N SER A 26 5.31 -2.78 5.90
CA SER A 26 4.92 -2.46 7.28
C SER A 26 6.11 -2.49 8.23
N LEU A 27 6.92 -3.56 8.20
CA LEU A 27 8.12 -3.69 9.03
C LEU A 27 9.17 -2.62 8.71
N GLY A 28 9.32 -2.24 7.44
CA GLY A 28 10.20 -1.16 7.05
C GLY A 28 9.82 0.18 7.69
N TYR A 29 8.53 0.43 7.88
CA TYR A 29 8.03 1.63 8.59
C TYR A 29 8.04 1.49 10.12
N THR A 30 7.73 0.32 10.68
CA THR A 30 7.58 0.16 12.13
C THR A 30 8.89 -0.15 12.86
N GLU A 31 9.81 -0.86 12.20
CA GLU A 31 11.05 -1.37 12.80
C GLU A 31 12.30 -0.86 12.08
N GLY A 32 12.24 -0.71 10.75
CA GLY A 32 13.39 -0.34 9.92
C GLY A 32 13.54 1.16 9.62
N PHE A 33 12.70 2.01 10.21
CA PHE A 33 12.66 3.43 9.86
C PHE A 33 13.84 4.20 10.45
N TYR A 34 14.58 4.89 9.59
CA TYR A 34 15.59 5.86 9.99
C TYR A 34 15.34 7.20 9.27
N TYR A 35 16.00 7.45 8.14
CA TYR A 35 15.61 8.53 7.22
C TYR A 35 14.56 8.08 6.19
N LYS A 36 14.59 6.80 5.84
CA LYS A 36 13.63 6.12 4.96
C LYS A 36 13.26 4.78 5.61
N PRO A 37 12.08 4.22 5.31
CA PRO A 37 11.80 2.84 5.69
C PRO A 37 12.78 1.90 4.95
N ARG A 38 13.37 0.96 5.69
CA ARG A 38 14.39 0.02 5.16
C ARG A 38 14.08 -1.39 5.61
N ILE A 39 14.50 -2.37 4.82
CA ILE A 39 14.46 -3.79 5.17
C ILE A 39 15.85 -4.38 4.94
N ASP A 40 16.20 -5.41 5.71
CA ASP A 40 17.47 -6.13 5.56
C ASP A 40 17.26 -7.47 4.82
N LYS A 41 18.38 -8.12 4.49
CA LYS A 41 18.38 -9.42 3.81
C LYS A 41 17.76 -10.53 4.66
N GLU A 42 17.78 -10.44 5.99
CA GLU A 42 17.17 -11.43 6.88
C GLU A 42 15.64 -11.38 6.80
N LEU A 43 15.06 -10.18 6.83
CA LEU A 43 13.63 -9.97 6.60
C LEU A 43 13.24 -10.37 5.18
N LEU A 44 14.05 -10.03 4.17
CA LEU A 44 13.83 -10.48 2.79
C LEU A 44 13.78 -12.01 2.70
N ALA A 45 14.75 -12.72 3.28
CA ALA A 45 14.79 -14.18 3.32
C ALA A 45 13.54 -14.78 4.01
N ARG A 46 13.05 -14.16 5.07
CA ARG A 46 11.87 -14.62 5.80
C ARG A 46 10.56 -14.46 5.00
N TYR A 47 10.48 -13.43 4.17
CA TYR A 47 9.26 -13.06 3.44
C TYR A 47 9.45 -13.10 1.91
N SER A 48 10.41 -13.86 1.38
CA SER A 48 10.70 -13.91 -0.06
C SER A 48 9.69 -14.71 -0.88
N ASP A 49 8.91 -15.59 -0.25
CA ASP A 49 8.04 -16.49 -1.00
C ASP A 49 6.93 -15.76 -1.75
N GLY A 50 6.74 -16.12 -3.02
CA GLY A 50 5.83 -15.45 -3.95
C GLY A 50 6.29 -14.07 -4.42
N LEU A 51 7.54 -13.66 -4.15
CA LEU A 51 8.12 -12.43 -4.67
C LEU A 51 9.10 -12.70 -5.81
N ILE A 52 9.04 -11.88 -6.85
CA ILE A 52 10.08 -11.75 -7.87
C ILE A 52 10.89 -10.49 -7.55
N ALA A 53 12.21 -10.59 -7.56
CA ALA A 53 13.13 -9.50 -7.27
C ALA A 53 13.95 -9.11 -8.50
N LEU A 54 14.11 -7.80 -8.72
CA LEU A 54 15.00 -7.24 -9.74
C LEU A 54 16.12 -6.46 -9.03
N SER A 55 17.35 -6.56 -9.56
CA SER A 55 18.56 -6.05 -8.88
C SER A 55 18.59 -4.53 -8.63
N GLY A 56 17.66 -3.75 -9.20
CA GLY A 56 17.54 -2.32 -9.01
C GLY A 56 18.31 -1.50 -10.04
N CYS A 57 18.21 -0.17 -9.90
CA CYS A 57 18.91 0.81 -10.72
C CYS A 57 20.38 0.98 -10.28
N LEU A 58 21.03 2.08 -10.66
CA LEU A 58 22.41 2.39 -10.26
C LEU A 58 22.62 2.46 -8.73
N ALA A 59 21.56 2.73 -7.97
CA ALA A 59 21.57 2.71 -6.51
C ALA A 59 21.30 1.32 -5.91
N GLY A 60 21.17 0.28 -6.74
CA GLY A 60 21.05 -1.11 -6.28
C GLY A 60 22.38 -1.68 -5.80
N GLU A 61 22.33 -2.64 -4.87
CA GLU A 61 23.54 -3.13 -4.17
C GLU A 61 24.59 -3.71 -5.13
N VAL A 62 24.14 -4.45 -6.15
CA VAL A 62 25.02 -5.05 -7.16
C VAL A 62 25.65 -3.96 -8.03
N ALA A 63 24.85 -3.00 -8.50
CA ALA A 63 25.29 -1.90 -9.35
C ALA A 63 26.27 -0.98 -8.62
N ASP A 64 25.98 -0.60 -7.37
CA ASP A 64 26.85 0.23 -6.54
C ASP A 64 28.23 -0.43 -6.34
N LYS A 65 28.26 -1.73 -6.03
CA LYS A 65 29.52 -2.48 -5.89
C LYS A 65 30.32 -2.54 -7.18
N ILE A 66 29.66 -2.61 -8.35
CA ILE A 66 30.33 -2.51 -9.65
C ILE A 66 30.96 -1.13 -9.83
N LEU A 67 30.21 -0.05 -9.57
CA LEU A 67 30.70 1.32 -9.72
C LEU A 67 31.86 1.63 -8.77
N ASN A 68 31.82 1.07 -7.56
CA ASN A 68 32.89 1.17 -6.57
C ASN A 68 34.07 0.22 -6.84
N SER A 69 34.18 -0.34 -8.05
CA SER A 69 35.26 -1.23 -8.49
C SER A 69 35.46 -2.47 -7.59
N GLN A 70 34.37 -3.03 -7.06
CA GLN A 70 34.34 -4.21 -6.19
C GLN A 70 33.57 -5.38 -6.83
N PRO A 71 34.04 -5.90 -7.98
CA PRO A 71 33.28 -6.88 -8.77
C PRO A 71 33.03 -8.20 -8.04
N ASP A 72 33.95 -8.64 -7.17
CA ASP A 72 33.76 -9.87 -6.37
C ASP A 72 32.66 -9.71 -5.32
N LYS A 73 32.54 -8.51 -4.72
CA LYS A 73 31.43 -8.22 -3.82
C LYS A 73 30.12 -8.09 -4.56
N ALA A 74 30.13 -7.57 -5.79
CA ALA A 74 28.94 -7.51 -6.64
C ALA A 74 28.41 -8.93 -6.94
N ARG A 75 29.31 -9.85 -7.34
CA ARG A 75 28.99 -11.29 -7.52
C ARG A 75 28.43 -11.91 -6.26
N ARG A 76 29.08 -11.70 -5.11
CA ARG A 76 28.60 -12.23 -3.83
C ARG A 76 27.20 -11.72 -3.51
N SER A 77 26.92 -10.45 -3.78
CA SER A 77 25.60 -9.86 -3.52
C SER A 77 24.52 -10.45 -4.41
N ALA A 78 24.81 -10.60 -5.72
CA ALA A 78 23.91 -11.28 -6.65
C ALA A 78 23.66 -12.74 -6.22
N GLN A 79 24.68 -13.42 -5.70
CA GLN A 79 24.55 -14.77 -5.15
C GLN A 79 23.69 -14.81 -3.89
N ASP A 80 23.85 -13.86 -2.95
CA ASP A 80 22.99 -13.79 -1.76
C ASP A 80 21.50 -13.62 -2.17
N TYR A 81 21.21 -12.77 -3.15
CA TYR A 81 19.83 -12.60 -3.65
C TYR A 81 19.31 -13.84 -4.39
N LEU A 82 20.17 -14.51 -5.16
CA LEU A 82 19.84 -15.80 -5.77
C LEU A 82 19.49 -16.85 -4.71
N GLU A 83 20.21 -16.90 -3.59
CA GLU A 83 19.93 -17.80 -2.47
C GLU A 83 18.60 -17.45 -1.78
N ILE A 84 18.24 -16.17 -1.68
CA ILE A 84 17.00 -15.69 -1.05
C ILE A 84 15.74 -15.97 -1.89
N PHE A 85 15.79 -15.64 -3.19
CA PHE A 85 14.59 -15.68 -4.04
C PHE A 85 14.51 -16.96 -4.88
N GLY A 86 15.66 -17.54 -5.22
CA GLY A 86 15.79 -18.63 -6.17
C GLY A 86 15.97 -18.12 -7.61
N ARG A 87 16.48 -19.02 -8.47
CA ARG A 87 16.88 -18.71 -9.85
C ARG A 87 15.75 -18.17 -10.72
N ASP A 88 14.54 -18.68 -10.50
CA ASP A 88 13.37 -18.31 -11.30
C ASP A 88 12.70 -17.01 -10.81
N ARG A 89 13.18 -16.41 -9.72
CA ARG A 89 12.57 -15.23 -9.10
C ARG A 89 13.56 -14.09 -8.83
N TYR A 90 14.82 -14.21 -9.25
CA TYR A 90 15.79 -13.13 -9.17
C TYR A 90 16.34 -12.78 -10.55
N TYR A 91 16.18 -11.53 -10.95
CA TYR A 91 16.60 -11.02 -12.25
C TYR A 91 17.63 -9.91 -12.09
N LEU A 92 18.66 -9.93 -12.94
CA LEU A 92 19.56 -8.79 -13.08
C LEU A 92 18.92 -7.76 -14.01
N GLU A 93 18.75 -6.55 -13.49
CA GLU A 93 18.00 -5.47 -14.11
C GLU A 93 18.91 -4.59 -14.96
N LEU A 94 18.61 -4.52 -16.25
CA LEU A 94 19.29 -3.67 -17.23
C LEU A 94 18.44 -2.42 -17.50
N GLN A 95 19.09 -1.27 -17.48
CA GLN A 95 18.49 0.04 -17.72
C GLN A 95 19.44 0.87 -18.58
N ASP A 96 18.93 1.79 -19.39
CA ASP A 96 19.76 2.71 -20.19
C ASP A 96 19.10 4.10 -20.30
N HIS A 97 19.70 5.04 -19.57
CA HIS A 97 19.32 6.45 -19.56
C HIS A 97 20.39 7.35 -20.19
N GLY A 98 21.39 6.77 -20.86
CA GLY A 98 22.50 7.48 -21.50
C GLY A 98 23.72 7.76 -20.61
N TYR A 99 23.74 7.29 -19.37
CA TYR A 99 24.85 7.48 -18.43
C TYR A 99 26.02 6.51 -18.69
N GLN A 100 27.26 6.97 -18.48
CA GLN A 100 28.45 6.15 -18.66
C GLN A 100 28.57 5.06 -17.58
N GLU A 101 28.15 5.39 -16.37
CA GLU A 101 28.03 4.51 -15.21
C GLU A 101 27.11 3.34 -15.53
N GLN A 102 25.97 3.62 -16.17
CA GLN A 102 24.98 2.62 -16.55
C GLN A 102 25.50 1.65 -17.61
N ARG A 103 26.26 2.13 -18.59
CA ARG A 103 26.95 1.26 -19.57
C ARG A 103 27.97 0.34 -18.89
N THR A 104 28.70 0.87 -17.91
CA THR A 104 29.67 0.10 -17.12
C THR A 104 28.97 -0.99 -16.32
N VAL A 105 27.89 -0.65 -15.62
CA VAL A 105 27.07 -1.59 -14.83
C VAL A 105 26.47 -2.66 -15.73
N ASN A 106 25.81 -2.30 -16.83
CA ASN A 106 25.19 -3.27 -17.75
C ASN A 106 26.21 -4.29 -18.28
N ARG A 107 27.42 -3.86 -18.64
CA ARG A 107 28.48 -4.77 -19.12
C ARG A 107 28.90 -5.78 -18.05
N GLU A 108 29.04 -5.35 -16.79
CA GLU A 108 29.39 -6.27 -15.72
C GLU A 108 28.20 -7.15 -15.30
N LEU A 109 26.97 -6.64 -15.30
CA LEU A 109 25.75 -7.43 -15.06
C LEU A 109 25.61 -8.56 -16.08
N LEU A 110 25.93 -8.33 -17.36
CA LEU A 110 25.94 -9.38 -18.38
C LEU A 110 26.93 -10.52 -18.05
N LYS A 111 28.11 -10.18 -17.51
CA LYS A 111 29.09 -11.18 -17.08
C LYS A 111 28.58 -11.95 -15.86
N ILE A 112 28.07 -11.25 -14.85
CA ILE A 112 27.53 -11.88 -13.63
C ILE A 112 26.33 -12.78 -14.00
N ALA A 113 25.47 -12.33 -14.92
CA ALA A 113 24.35 -13.12 -15.43
C ALA A 113 24.82 -14.43 -16.06
N ALA A 114 25.85 -14.38 -16.92
CA ALA A 114 26.41 -15.56 -17.56
C ALA A 114 27.10 -16.51 -16.54
N GLU A 115 27.90 -15.97 -15.63
CA GLU A 115 28.64 -16.73 -14.63
C GLU A 115 27.72 -17.44 -13.62
N LEU A 116 26.69 -16.73 -13.14
CA LEU A 116 25.74 -17.25 -12.16
C LEU A 116 24.51 -17.90 -12.80
N ASN A 117 24.40 -17.85 -14.14
CA ASN A 117 23.24 -18.28 -14.93
C ASN A 117 21.92 -17.62 -14.46
N LEU A 118 21.96 -16.31 -14.23
CA LEU A 118 20.82 -15.50 -13.80
C LEU A 118 20.09 -14.91 -15.01
N PRO A 119 18.74 -14.87 -14.99
CA PRO A 119 17.99 -14.22 -16.04
C PRO A 119 18.14 -12.70 -16.00
N LEU A 120 18.03 -12.07 -17.16
CA LEU A 120 18.10 -10.61 -17.33
C LEU A 120 16.71 -10.02 -17.51
N VAL A 121 16.51 -8.76 -17.12
CA VAL A 121 15.26 -8.03 -17.42
C VAL A 121 15.57 -6.59 -17.78
N ALA A 122 14.91 -6.05 -18.80
CA ALA A 122 15.05 -4.65 -19.19
C ALA A 122 13.94 -3.79 -18.55
N THR A 123 14.31 -2.69 -17.92
CA THR A 123 13.35 -1.70 -17.38
C THR A 123 13.81 -0.28 -17.71
N ASN A 124 13.02 0.73 -17.35
CA ASN A 124 13.33 2.14 -17.65
C ASN A 124 13.12 3.09 -16.44
N ASP A 125 13.03 2.55 -15.22
CA ASP A 125 12.89 3.31 -13.97
C ASP A 125 11.96 4.54 -14.10
N VAL A 126 10.72 4.30 -14.55
CA VAL A 126 9.83 5.35 -15.05
C VAL A 126 9.38 6.26 -13.90
N HIS A 127 9.65 7.56 -14.03
CA HIS A 127 9.23 8.59 -13.08
C HIS A 127 8.17 9.56 -13.63
N TYR A 128 7.99 9.58 -14.95
CA TYR A 128 7.02 10.45 -15.62
C TYR A 128 6.49 9.82 -16.91
N LEU A 129 5.38 10.32 -17.44
CA LEU A 129 4.69 9.66 -18.55
C LEU A 129 5.37 9.85 -19.92
N LYS A 130 5.76 11.08 -20.25
CA LYS A 130 6.31 11.45 -21.56
C LYS A 130 7.65 12.16 -21.41
N ARG A 131 8.52 12.06 -22.41
CA ARG A 131 9.83 12.73 -22.41
C ARG A 131 9.76 14.22 -22.08
N GLU A 132 8.76 14.93 -22.63
CA GLU A 132 8.53 16.37 -22.40
C GLU A 132 8.18 16.73 -20.93
N HIS A 133 7.85 15.75 -20.08
CA HIS A 133 7.56 15.99 -18.66
C HIS A 133 8.80 15.99 -17.77
N ALA A 134 10.01 15.82 -18.33
CA ALA A 134 11.24 15.83 -17.55
C ALA A 134 11.42 17.11 -16.73
N ASP A 135 11.09 18.27 -17.29
CA ASP A 135 11.18 19.56 -16.59
C ASP A 135 10.17 19.66 -15.42
N ILE A 136 8.98 19.05 -15.58
CA ILE A 136 7.98 18.99 -14.50
C ILE A 136 8.47 18.09 -13.37
N GLN A 137 9.08 16.95 -13.70
CA GLN A 137 9.68 16.07 -12.70
C GLN A 137 10.79 16.77 -11.92
N ASP A 138 11.60 17.59 -12.60
CA ASP A 138 12.66 18.39 -11.97
C ASP A 138 12.10 19.42 -10.97
N VAL A 139 11.00 20.09 -11.33
CA VAL A 139 10.27 20.98 -10.41
C VAL A 139 9.71 20.22 -9.21
N LEU A 140 9.12 19.04 -9.42
CA LEU A 140 8.59 18.21 -8.33
C LEU A 140 9.68 17.83 -7.32
N LEU A 141 10.87 17.49 -7.81
CA LEU A 141 12.02 17.17 -6.96
C LEU A 141 12.54 18.39 -6.19
N CYS A 142 12.51 19.58 -6.79
CA CYS A 142 12.81 20.83 -6.11
C CYS A 142 11.85 21.08 -4.93
N ILE A 143 10.55 20.87 -5.14
CA ILE A 143 9.53 20.99 -4.07
C ILE A 143 9.79 19.97 -2.96
N GLN A 144 10.03 18.70 -3.32
CA GLN A 144 10.28 17.62 -2.36
C GLN A 144 11.52 17.89 -1.50
N THR A 145 12.57 18.48 -2.07
CA THR A 145 13.85 18.75 -1.40
C THR A 145 13.93 20.13 -0.77
N GLY A 146 12.89 20.97 -0.92
CA GLY A 146 12.87 22.35 -0.43
C GLY A 146 13.95 23.24 -1.08
N LYS A 147 14.26 23.00 -2.36
CA LYS A 147 15.26 23.76 -3.15
C LYS A 147 14.60 24.53 -4.28
N SER A 148 15.26 25.59 -4.74
CA SER A 148 14.85 26.32 -5.96
C SER A 148 15.46 25.66 -7.19
N ILE A 149 14.81 25.77 -8.35
CA ILE A 149 15.34 25.29 -9.63
C ILE A 149 16.72 25.91 -9.96
N ASN A 150 16.95 27.13 -9.47
CA ASN A 150 18.20 27.87 -9.67
C ASN A 150 19.30 27.52 -8.65
N THR A 151 19.05 26.63 -7.68
CA THR A 151 20.05 26.25 -6.67
C THR A 151 21.15 25.39 -7.31
N PRO A 152 22.43 25.83 -7.29
CA PRO A 152 23.54 25.03 -7.81
C PRO A 152 23.72 23.72 -7.03
N GLY A 153 24.06 22.63 -7.72
CA GLY A 153 24.35 21.33 -7.08
C GLY A 153 23.16 20.66 -6.40
N ARG A 154 21.93 21.12 -6.66
CA ARG A 154 20.71 20.46 -6.18
C ARG A 154 20.56 19.07 -6.79
N MET A 155 19.77 18.22 -6.14
CA MET A 155 19.37 16.94 -6.69
C MET A 155 18.53 17.17 -7.96
N LYS A 156 18.95 16.55 -9.06
CA LYS A 156 18.24 16.49 -10.34
C LYS A 156 18.60 15.21 -11.07
N PHE A 157 17.70 14.76 -11.94
CA PHE A 157 18.07 13.76 -12.93
C PHE A 157 18.83 14.47 -14.06
N GLU A 158 20.01 13.95 -14.41
CA GLU A 158 20.81 14.51 -15.52
C GLU A 158 20.26 14.09 -16.89
N SER A 159 19.38 13.08 -16.94
CA SER A 159 18.76 12.55 -18.14
C SER A 159 17.25 12.80 -18.19
N GLN A 160 16.74 12.97 -19.42
CA GLN A 160 15.31 13.06 -19.74
C GLN A 160 14.72 11.71 -20.19
N GLU A 161 15.42 10.60 -19.94
CA GLU A 161 15.08 9.27 -20.47
C GLU A 161 14.19 8.41 -19.54
N MET A 162 13.77 8.92 -18.38
CA MET A 162 12.99 8.19 -17.35
C MET A 162 11.47 8.31 -17.57
N TYR A 163 11.03 8.32 -18.83
CA TYR A 163 9.62 8.30 -19.21
C TYR A 163 9.11 6.90 -19.57
N LEU A 164 7.80 6.74 -19.77
CA LEU A 164 7.24 5.49 -20.28
C LEU A 164 7.56 5.33 -21.78
N LYS A 165 8.74 4.78 -22.09
CA LYS A 165 9.19 4.48 -23.45
C LYS A 165 8.26 3.47 -24.13
N SER A 166 8.05 3.65 -25.43
CA SER A 166 7.35 2.69 -26.27
C SER A 166 8.14 1.39 -26.42
N PRO A 167 7.49 0.27 -26.80
CA PRO A 167 8.19 -0.98 -27.09
C PRO A 167 9.28 -0.83 -28.16
N ARG A 168 9.07 0.05 -29.15
CA ARG A 168 10.06 0.34 -30.19
C ARG A 168 11.30 1.01 -29.61
N GLU A 169 11.13 2.00 -28.74
CA GLU A 169 12.25 2.68 -28.08
C GLU A 169 13.02 1.71 -27.16
N MET A 170 12.32 0.87 -26.40
CA MET A 170 12.97 -0.17 -25.57
C MET A 170 13.72 -1.19 -26.42
N ASN A 171 13.18 -1.57 -27.58
CA ASN A 171 13.86 -2.46 -28.53
C ASN A 171 15.10 -1.81 -29.17
N LEU A 172 15.13 -0.48 -29.35
CA LEU A 172 16.34 0.20 -29.82
C LEU A 172 17.46 0.17 -28.78
N LEU A 173 17.13 0.14 -27.48
CA LEU A 173 18.11 0.09 -26.39
C LEU A 173 18.61 -1.34 -26.12
N PHE A 174 17.70 -2.32 -26.13
CA PHE A 174 18.00 -3.69 -25.68
C PHE A 174 17.74 -4.77 -26.74
N GLY A 175 17.58 -4.39 -28.02
CA GLY A 175 17.29 -5.34 -29.09
C GLY A 175 18.38 -6.40 -29.33
N GLU A 176 19.62 -6.12 -28.93
CA GLU A 176 20.72 -7.09 -28.94
C GLU A 176 20.62 -8.14 -27.81
N ILE A 177 19.77 -7.87 -26.80
CA ILE A 177 19.51 -8.74 -25.64
C ILE A 177 17.99 -9.04 -25.60
N PRO A 178 17.45 -9.76 -26.60
CA PRO A 178 16.00 -9.97 -26.73
C PRO A 178 15.39 -10.70 -25.53
N GLU A 179 16.19 -11.51 -24.84
CA GLU A 179 15.77 -12.20 -23.62
C GLU A 179 15.38 -11.22 -22.49
N ALA A 180 16.11 -10.12 -22.32
CA ALA A 180 15.83 -9.13 -21.29
C ALA A 180 14.47 -8.45 -21.51
N LEU A 181 14.12 -8.19 -22.77
CA LEU A 181 12.80 -7.66 -23.15
C LEU A 181 11.72 -8.72 -23.00
N ALA A 182 11.95 -9.96 -23.47
CA ALA A 182 10.99 -11.05 -23.36
C ALA A 182 10.66 -11.40 -21.90
N ASN A 183 11.64 -11.33 -21.00
CA ASN A 183 11.44 -11.57 -19.57
C ASN A 183 10.49 -10.56 -18.92
N THR A 184 10.36 -9.33 -19.44
CA THR A 184 9.34 -8.38 -18.94
C THR A 184 7.93 -8.91 -19.09
N VAL A 185 7.62 -9.52 -20.25
CA VAL A 185 6.32 -10.12 -20.54
C VAL A 185 6.11 -11.38 -19.70
N ARG A 186 7.13 -12.24 -19.61
CA ARG A 186 7.06 -13.47 -18.79
C ARG A 186 6.82 -13.17 -17.31
N ILE A 187 7.48 -12.15 -16.77
CA ILE A 187 7.24 -11.70 -15.40
C ILE A 187 5.81 -11.17 -15.26
N ALA A 188 5.34 -10.35 -16.19
CA ALA A 188 3.98 -9.82 -16.17
C ALA A 188 2.90 -10.93 -16.20
N GLU A 189 3.08 -11.96 -17.02
CA GLU A 189 2.17 -13.11 -17.12
C GLU A 189 2.14 -13.97 -15.85
N ARG A 190 3.26 -14.02 -15.12
CA ARG A 190 3.38 -14.74 -13.85
C ARG A 190 2.74 -13.99 -12.68
N CYS A 191 2.76 -12.66 -12.70
CA CYS A 191 2.21 -11.84 -11.62
C CYS A 191 0.68 -11.84 -11.61
N GLN A 192 0.09 -12.70 -10.77
CA GLN A 192 -1.37 -12.89 -10.63
C GLN A 192 -1.80 -12.60 -9.19
N VAL A 193 -2.17 -11.34 -8.94
CA VAL A 193 -2.69 -10.87 -7.63
C VAL A 193 -4.13 -10.42 -7.83
N GLU A 194 -5.04 -10.97 -7.03
CA GLU A 194 -6.44 -10.59 -7.02
C GLU A 194 -6.74 -9.69 -5.82
N LEU A 195 -7.25 -8.50 -6.10
CA LEU A 195 -7.71 -7.56 -5.07
C LEU A 195 -9.23 -7.61 -5.01
N GLU A 196 -9.75 -8.15 -3.92
CA GLU A 196 -11.19 -8.15 -3.65
C GLU A 196 -11.62 -6.77 -3.14
N PHE A 197 -12.55 -6.13 -3.86
CA PHE A 197 -13.16 -4.87 -3.46
C PHE A 197 -14.62 -5.09 -3.07
N GLY A 198 -15.13 -4.25 -2.18
CA GLY A 198 -16.54 -4.30 -1.74
C GLY A 198 -16.85 -5.32 -0.64
N ASN A 199 -15.88 -6.17 -0.27
CA ASN A 199 -15.99 -7.04 0.91
C ASN A 199 -15.68 -6.26 2.19
N LEU A 200 -16.62 -6.26 3.12
CA LEU A 200 -16.46 -5.58 4.40
C LEU A 200 -15.78 -6.51 5.41
N HIS A 201 -14.49 -6.29 5.65
CA HIS A 201 -13.73 -7.01 6.67
C HIS A 201 -13.93 -6.39 8.05
N LEU A 202 -15.04 -6.75 8.70
CA LEU A 202 -15.34 -6.28 10.04
C LEU A 202 -14.68 -7.16 11.11
N PRO A 203 -14.15 -6.59 12.20
CA PRO A 203 -13.66 -7.39 13.31
C PRO A 203 -14.82 -8.12 13.97
N TYR A 204 -14.52 -9.32 14.46
CA TYR A 204 -15.47 -10.10 15.22
C TYR A 204 -15.59 -9.54 16.64
N PHE A 205 -16.82 -9.35 17.12
CA PHE A 205 -17.07 -8.93 18.49
C PHE A 205 -17.50 -10.11 19.36
N THR A 206 -16.71 -10.38 20.38
CA THR A 206 -17.00 -11.41 21.37
C THR A 206 -18.08 -10.92 22.33
N VAL A 207 -19.14 -11.72 22.48
CA VAL A 207 -20.23 -11.47 23.43
C VAL A 207 -20.09 -12.35 24.67
N PRO A 208 -20.67 -11.94 25.83
CA PRO A 208 -20.69 -12.78 27.02
C PRO A 208 -21.34 -14.15 26.77
N GLU A 209 -20.98 -15.14 27.59
CA GLU A 209 -21.56 -16.48 27.52
C GLU A 209 -23.10 -16.43 27.63
N GLY A 210 -23.78 -17.24 26.83
CA GLY A 210 -25.25 -17.25 26.71
C GLY A 210 -25.83 -16.21 25.75
N TYR A 211 -25.01 -15.33 25.17
CA TYR A 211 -25.45 -14.36 24.16
C TYR A 211 -25.00 -14.71 22.74
N THR A 212 -25.78 -14.23 21.78
CA THR A 212 -25.35 -14.05 20.38
C THR A 212 -25.10 -12.55 20.14
N PRO A 213 -24.30 -12.14 19.13
CA PRO A 213 -24.16 -10.72 18.78
C PRO A 213 -25.49 -9.99 18.62
N ALA A 214 -26.49 -10.65 18.01
CA ALA A 214 -27.82 -10.10 17.82
C ALA A 214 -28.60 -9.95 19.14
N SER A 215 -28.59 -10.98 20.01
CA SER A 215 -29.31 -10.91 21.29
C SER A 215 -28.67 -9.92 22.26
N TYR A 216 -27.33 -9.83 22.25
CA TYR A 216 -26.59 -8.86 23.05
C TYR A 216 -26.85 -7.42 22.58
N LEU A 217 -26.80 -7.18 21.26
CA LEU A 217 -27.15 -5.87 20.68
C LEU A 217 -28.57 -5.46 21.10
N ARG A 218 -29.52 -6.39 21.00
CA ARG A 218 -30.91 -6.16 21.39
C ARG A 218 -31.04 -5.80 22.86
N GLU A 219 -30.41 -6.54 23.77
CA GLU A 219 -30.41 -6.22 25.21
C GLU A 219 -29.87 -4.81 25.47
N LYS A 220 -28.75 -4.44 24.84
CA LYS A 220 -28.17 -3.10 24.99
C LYS A 220 -29.06 -2.00 24.43
N CYS A 221 -29.69 -2.20 23.28
CA CYS A 221 -30.63 -1.25 22.71
C CYS A 221 -31.87 -1.06 23.59
N LEU A 222 -32.37 -2.13 24.21
CA LEU A 222 -33.49 -2.05 25.17
C LEU A 222 -33.13 -1.30 26.44
N ALA A 223 -31.98 -1.62 27.04
CA ALA A 223 -31.48 -0.89 28.20
C ALA A 223 -31.24 0.60 27.88
N GLY A 224 -30.72 0.89 26.69
CA GLY A 224 -30.53 2.25 26.18
C GLY A 224 -31.84 3.01 26.01
N ALA A 225 -32.91 2.36 25.53
CA ALA A 225 -34.23 2.95 25.39
C ALA A 225 -34.82 3.39 26.73
N VAL A 226 -34.79 2.51 27.74
CA VAL A 226 -35.24 2.84 29.09
C VAL A 226 -34.41 3.99 29.68
N LYS A 227 -33.08 3.97 29.50
CA LYS A 227 -32.22 5.04 30.00
C LYS A 227 -32.49 6.40 29.34
N ARG A 228 -32.86 6.42 28.06
CA ARG A 228 -33.04 7.66 27.29
C ARG A 228 -34.46 8.21 27.39
N TYR A 229 -35.47 7.35 27.33
CA TYR A 229 -36.87 7.73 27.24
C TYR A 229 -37.66 7.43 28.52
N GLY A 230 -37.06 6.73 29.48
CA GLY A 230 -37.74 6.28 30.71
C GLY A 230 -38.64 5.06 30.51
N HIS A 231 -38.93 4.67 29.27
CA HIS A 231 -39.79 3.55 28.89
C HIS A 231 -39.30 2.90 27.59
N CYS A 232 -39.83 1.71 27.28
CA CYS A 232 -39.57 0.98 26.05
C CYS A 232 -40.84 0.23 25.60
N ASP A 233 -41.93 0.96 25.46
CA ASP A 233 -43.24 0.49 25.00
C ASP A 233 -43.76 1.33 23.82
N GLY A 234 -44.91 0.93 23.28
CA GLY A 234 -45.61 1.64 22.20
C GLY A 234 -44.71 1.95 20.98
N PRO A 235 -44.78 3.17 20.42
CA PRO A 235 -44.05 3.55 19.20
C PRO A 235 -42.52 3.38 19.32
N VAL A 236 -41.96 3.54 20.52
CA VAL A 236 -40.52 3.40 20.77
C VAL A 236 -40.09 1.95 20.59
N ARG A 237 -40.88 1.02 21.13
CA ARG A 237 -40.60 -0.41 21.02
C ARG A 237 -40.76 -0.92 19.59
N GLU A 238 -41.84 -0.52 18.93
CA GLU A 238 -42.13 -0.90 17.54
C GLU A 238 -41.01 -0.44 16.59
N ARG A 239 -40.57 0.81 16.75
CA ARG A 239 -39.46 1.36 15.95
C ARG A 239 -38.16 0.60 16.20
N LEU A 240 -37.86 0.28 17.46
CA LEU A 240 -36.64 -0.43 17.82
C LEU A 240 -36.61 -1.86 17.27
N ASP A 241 -37.70 -2.60 17.42
CA ASP A 241 -37.81 -3.97 16.90
C ASP A 241 -37.74 -3.99 15.36
N TYR A 242 -38.34 -3.00 14.67
CA TYR A 242 -38.21 -2.83 13.22
C TYR A 242 -36.76 -2.62 12.80
N GLU A 243 -36.05 -1.69 13.42
CA GLU A 243 -34.68 -1.38 13.06
C GLU A 243 -33.72 -2.54 13.36
N LEU A 244 -33.87 -3.22 14.50
CA LEU A 244 -33.08 -4.41 14.84
C LEU A 244 -33.33 -5.55 13.84
N LYS A 245 -34.55 -5.69 13.34
CA LYS A 245 -34.88 -6.66 12.29
C LYS A 245 -34.16 -6.32 10.97
N VAL A 246 -34.20 -5.06 10.55
CA VAL A 246 -33.49 -4.61 9.33
C VAL A 246 -31.98 -4.83 9.47
N ILE A 247 -31.40 -4.49 10.62
CA ILE A 247 -29.97 -4.71 10.92
C ILE A 247 -29.62 -6.21 10.83
N GLY A 248 -30.46 -7.08 11.40
CA GLY A 248 -30.28 -8.53 11.32
C GLY A 248 -30.38 -9.08 9.89
N GLN A 249 -31.26 -8.51 9.06
CA GLN A 249 -31.44 -8.91 7.65
C GLN A 249 -30.33 -8.41 6.73
N MET A 250 -29.80 -7.21 6.99
CA MET A 250 -28.67 -6.66 6.22
C MET A 250 -27.34 -7.38 6.51
N ALA A 251 -27.31 -8.27 7.50
CA ALA A 251 -26.17 -9.12 7.86
C ALA A 251 -24.82 -8.39 7.77
N THR A 252 -24.76 -7.16 8.27
CA THR A 252 -23.48 -6.58 8.69
C THR A 252 -23.19 -7.18 10.04
N LYS A 253 -22.56 -8.37 10.05
CA LYS A 253 -22.26 -9.16 11.25
C LYS A 253 -21.44 -8.42 12.33
N SER A 254 -21.10 -7.14 12.16
CA SER A 254 -20.25 -6.42 13.12
C SER A 254 -20.27 -4.88 13.04
N ILE A 255 -21.17 -4.24 12.26
CA ILE A 255 -21.14 -2.75 12.12
C ILE A 255 -21.44 -2.04 13.45
N PHE A 256 -22.34 -2.58 14.28
CA PHE A 256 -22.79 -1.88 15.49
C PHE A 256 -22.06 -2.24 16.78
N SER A 257 -21.20 -3.25 16.76
CA SER A 257 -20.49 -3.67 17.97
C SER A 257 -19.23 -2.85 18.25
N LEU A 258 -18.60 -2.28 17.22
CA LEU A 258 -17.39 -1.44 17.37
C LEU A 258 -17.68 -0.03 17.92
N SER A 259 -18.78 0.59 17.49
CA SER A 259 -19.23 1.85 18.11
C SER A 259 -19.57 1.65 19.60
N GLY A 260 -19.97 0.42 19.96
CA GLY A 260 -20.14 -0.11 21.32
C GLY A 260 -19.09 0.38 22.30
N THR A 261 -17.86 0.04 21.96
CA THR A 261 -16.69 0.11 22.84
C THR A 261 -16.05 1.49 22.82
N LEU A 262 -16.04 2.16 21.66
CA LEU A 262 -15.46 3.50 21.49
C LEU A 262 -16.21 4.61 22.26
N PHE A 263 -17.51 4.43 22.53
CA PHE A 263 -18.32 5.43 23.24
C PHE A 263 -18.67 5.05 24.68
N ALA A 264 -18.35 3.83 25.12
CA ALA A 264 -18.60 3.35 26.48
C ALA A 264 -17.38 3.44 27.41
N THR A 265 -16.18 3.72 26.89
CA THR A 265 -14.99 4.00 27.70
C THR A 265 -15.17 5.28 28.53
N PRO A 266 -15.12 5.23 29.88
CA PRO A 266 -15.15 6.43 30.69
C PRO A 266 -13.84 7.21 30.49
N GLY A 267 -13.90 8.39 29.86
CA GLY A 267 -12.77 9.33 29.79
C GLY A 267 -12.40 9.90 28.42
N SER A 268 -12.95 9.41 27.30
CA SER A 268 -12.72 10.05 25.99
C SER A 268 -13.72 11.18 25.77
N GLY A 269 -13.26 12.43 25.86
CA GLY A 269 -14.03 13.61 25.48
C GLY A 269 -14.64 13.44 24.09
N ALA A 270 -15.91 13.83 23.95
CA ALA A 270 -16.63 13.75 22.68
C ALA A 270 -15.87 14.51 21.58
N SER A 271 -15.47 13.82 20.52
CA SER A 271 -14.93 14.47 19.33
C SER A 271 -16.07 15.17 18.56
N PRO A 272 -15.88 16.41 18.07
CA PRO A 272 -16.96 17.27 17.57
C PRO A 272 -17.32 17.04 16.10
N TRP A 273 -17.10 15.84 15.57
CA TRP A 273 -17.32 15.57 14.15
C TRP A 273 -18.80 15.28 13.85
N GLY A 274 -19.41 16.11 13.00
CA GLY A 274 -20.75 15.94 12.46
C GLY A 274 -20.87 14.68 11.58
N ARG A 275 -22.08 14.12 11.50
CA ARG A 275 -22.40 12.95 10.67
C ARG A 275 -23.17 13.39 9.43
N ASP A 276 -22.76 12.90 8.26
CA ASP A 276 -23.36 13.25 6.97
C ASP A 276 -24.80 12.72 6.81
N ALA A 277 -25.67 13.63 6.35
CA ALA A 277 -26.88 13.54 5.52
C ALA A 277 -27.88 12.36 5.59
N VAL A 278 -27.94 11.57 6.66
CA VAL A 278 -29.10 10.69 6.96
C VAL A 278 -29.39 10.73 8.46
N PRO A 279 -30.63 11.00 8.93
CA PRO A 279 -30.94 10.89 10.35
C PRO A 279 -30.60 9.46 10.82
N PRO A 280 -29.73 9.29 11.85
CA PRO A 280 -29.32 7.96 12.27
C PRO A 280 -30.54 7.10 12.69
N PRO A 281 -30.52 5.78 12.42
CA PRO A 281 -31.48 4.85 13.01
C PRO A 281 -31.60 5.07 14.52
N ALA A 282 -32.79 4.94 15.09
CA ALA A 282 -33.03 5.01 16.53
C ALA A 282 -32.12 4.07 17.33
N ALA A 283 -31.81 2.88 16.79
CA ALA A 283 -30.85 1.92 17.34
C ALA A 283 -29.45 2.53 17.51
N SER A 284 -29.02 3.41 16.60
CA SER A 284 -27.75 4.16 16.69
C SER A 284 -27.77 5.20 17.81
N TYR A 285 -28.90 5.88 18.02
CA TYR A 285 -29.07 6.87 19.08
C TYR A 285 -29.17 6.24 20.47
N LEU A 286 -29.85 5.10 20.57
CA LEU A 286 -30.11 4.38 21.80
C LEU A 286 -28.87 3.69 22.37
N THR A 287 -27.92 3.38 21.49
CA THR A 287 -26.68 2.76 21.90
C THR A 287 -25.57 3.80 22.17
N PHE A 288 -25.58 5.00 21.52
CA PHE A 288 -24.37 5.86 21.48
C PHE A 288 -24.47 7.39 21.70
N CYS A 289 -25.64 8.04 21.69
CA CYS A 289 -25.67 9.53 21.63
C CYS A 289 -26.19 10.21 22.91
N ARG A 290 -25.39 11.07 23.53
CA ARG A 290 -25.73 11.83 24.75
C ARG A 290 -26.45 13.18 24.57
N SER A 291 -26.88 13.59 23.37
CA SER A 291 -27.58 14.88 23.22
C SER A 291 -28.84 14.80 22.33
N PRO A 292 -29.92 15.55 22.64
CA PRO A 292 -31.09 15.71 21.80
C PRO A 292 -30.88 16.87 20.82
N ILE A 293 -31.01 16.63 19.52
CA ILE A 293 -31.47 17.72 18.64
C ILE A 293 -32.97 17.80 18.86
N SER A 294 -33.39 18.94 19.39
CA SER A 294 -34.76 19.28 19.71
C SER A 294 -35.69 19.05 18.52
N THR A 295 -36.91 18.64 18.84
CA THR A 295 -38.13 18.60 18.03
C THR A 295 -38.58 19.98 17.51
N ARG A 296 -37.67 20.79 16.96
CA ARG A 296 -37.98 22.03 16.24
C ARG A 296 -37.09 22.19 15.01
N CYS A 297 -37.50 21.57 13.91
CA CYS A 297 -37.30 22.09 12.55
C CYS A 297 -38.33 21.42 11.65
N ASN A 298 -39.59 21.79 11.86
CA ASN A 298 -40.53 21.83 10.75
C ASN A 298 -40.28 23.17 10.03
N THR A 299 -40.47 23.16 8.71
CA THR A 299 -40.50 24.31 7.78
C THR A 299 -39.17 24.97 7.38
N ALA A 300 -39.05 25.17 6.06
CA ALA A 300 -38.09 25.98 5.31
C ALA A 300 -36.73 25.36 4.94
N CYS A 301 -36.69 24.68 3.79
CA CYS A 301 -35.81 25.02 2.65
C CYS A 301 -35.83 23.90 1.59
N CYS A 302 -37.01 23.66 1.01
CA CYS A 302 -37.07 23.45 -0.43
C CYS A 302 -37.28 24.84 -1.01
N LEU A 303 -36.28 25.37 -1.73
CA LEU A 303 -36.39 26.30 -2.87
C LEU A 303 -35.06 27.03 -3.11
N SER A 304 -34.78 27.29 -4.39
CA SER A 304 -33.60 27.92 -5.01
C SER A 304 -32.32 27.05 -5.01
N GLY A 305 -31.81 26.53 -6.12
CA GLY A 305 -32.02 26.91 -7.51
C GLY A 305 -31.26 28.18 -7.85
N PHE A 306 -29.93 28.07 -7.90
CA PHE A 306 -28.98 28.63 -8.88
C PHE A 306 -27.59 28.05 -8.60
#